data_AF-A0A453IUU9-F1
#
_entry.id   AF-A0A453IUU9-F1
#
_cell.length_a   1.000
_cell.length_b   1.000
_cell.length_c   1.000
_cell.angle_alpha   90.00
_cell.angle_beta   90.00
_cell.angle_gamma   90.00
#
_symmetry.space_group_name_H-M   'P 1'
#
loop_
_entity.id
_entity.type
_entity.pdbx_description
1 polymer ?
#
loop_
_entity_poly.entity_id
_entity_poly.type
_entity_poly.pdbx_seq_one_letter_code
_entity_poly.pdbx_strand_id
1 'polypeptide(L)'
;MAAAALRAQLNAHIASMYATGSVDAYFQQLQSMDEGSATTGFVAEVINIFLNDADRILNDIAGLLNQPEVDFYKVDALVHQLIGSSSTYDDDKPFFS
;
A
#
# COMPACT_ATOMS: atom_id res chain seq x y z
N MET A 1 28.83 -8.55 13.64
CA MET A 1 27.78 -8.56 14.69
C MET A 1 26.66 -7.55 14.41
N ALA A 2 26.96 -6.28 14.07
CA ALA A 2 25.93 -5.27 13.79
C ALA A 2 24.95 -5.63 12.64
N ALA A 3 25.46 -6.16 11.51
CA ALA A 3 24.62 -6.53 10.37
C ALA A 3 23.61 -7.64 10.69
N ALA A 4 24.00 -8.63 11.50
CA ALA A 4 23.10 -9.70 11.94
C ALA A 4 21.99 -9.17 12.87
N ALA A 5 22.34 -8.26 13.77
CA ALA A 5 21.36 -7.60 14.65
C ALA A 5 20.37 -6.74 13.84
N LEU A 6 20.84 -6.01 12.83
CA LEU A 6 19.97 -5.21 11.96
C LEU A 6 19.00 -6.09 11.16
N ARG A 7 19.48 -7.21 10.62
CA ARG A 7 18.64 -8.17 9.89
C ARG A 7 17.58 -8.81 10.81
N ALA A 8 17.95 -9.13 12.05
CA ALA A 8 16.99 -9.64 13.03
C ALA A 8 15.91 -8.60 13.38
N GLN A 9 16.28 -7.33 13.54
CA GLN A 9 15.31 -6.24 13.77
C GLN A 9 14.36 -6.05 12.59
N LEU A 10 14.88 -6.06 11.35
CA LEU A 10 14.07 -5.96 10.14
C LEU A 10 13.05 -7.10 10.06
N ASN A 11 13.50 -8.34 10.29
CA ASN A 11 12.62 -9.51 10.26
C ASN A 11 11.53 -9.46 11.35
N ALA A 12 11.89 -9.00 12.56
CA ALA A 12 10.92 -8.83 13.64
C ALA A 12 9.89 -7.75 13.31
N HIS A 13 10.31 -6.66 12.66
CA HIS A 13 9.40 -5.60 12.23
C HIS A 13 8.42 -6.10 11.15
N ILE A 14 8.91 -6.78 10.12
CA ILE A 14 8.07 -7.38 9.08
C ILE A 14 7.06 -8.36 9.69
N ALA A 15 7.50 -9.22 10.62
CA ALA A 15 6.60 -10.15 11.31
C ALA A 15 5.49 -9.41 12.09
N SER A 16 5.82 -8.28 12.72
CA SER A 16 4.81 -7.42 13.36
C SER A 16 3.82 -6.84 12.36
N MET A 17 4.27 -6.42 11.18
CA MET A 17 3.39 -5.85 10.14
C MET A 17 2.36 -6.89 9.64
N TYR A 18 2.77 -8.15 9.48
CA TYR A 18 1.84 -9.25 9.17
C TYR A 18 0.87 -9.50 10.33
N ALA A 19 1.36 -9.50 11.57
CA ALA A 19 0.53 -9.73 12.76
C ALA A 19 -0.53 -8.63 12.99
N THR A 20 -0.23 -7.38 12.61
CA THR A 20 -1.18 -6.25 12.68
C THR A 20 -2.08 -6.15 11.45
N GLY A 21 -1.89 -7.02 10.44
CA GLY A 21 -2.64 -6.96 9.18
C GLY A 21 -2.29 -5.75 8.30
N SER A 22 -1.13 -5.12 8.54
CA SER A 22 -0.67 -3.98 7.73
C SER A 22 -0.11 -4.41 6.37
N VAL A 23 0.29 -5.68 6.25
CA VAL A 23 0.73 -6.33 5.00
C VAL A 23 0.18 -7.75 4.94
N ASP A 24 0.06 -8.29 3.73
CA ASP A 24 -0.57 -9.58 3.46
C ASP A 24 0.21 -10.43 2.44
N ALA A 25 -0.43 -11.46 1.87
CA ALA A 25 0.17 -12.35 0.89
C ALA A 25 0.70 -11.63 -0.36
N TYR A 26 0.15 -10.48 -0.73
CA TYR A 26 0.66 -9.69 -1.84
C TYR A 26 2.04 -9.09 -1.52
N PHE A 27 2.23 -8.60 -0.29
CA PHE A 27 3.54 -8.14 0.16
C PHE A 27 4.59 -9.26 0.15
N GLN A 28 4.19 -10.49 0.50
CA GLN A 28 5.06 -11.66 0.40
C GLN A 28 5.47 -11.95 -1.06
N GLN A 29 4.55 -11.79 -2.01
CA GLN A 29 4.84 -11.92 -3.43
C GLN A 29 5.85 -10.87 -3.90
N LEU A 30 5.68 -9.60 -3.51
CA LEU A 30 6.63 -8.53 -3.83
C LEU A 30 8.03 -8.84 -3.29
N GLN A 31 8.14 -9.34 -2.07
CA GLN A 31 9.42 -9.76 -1.48
C GLN A 31 10.09 -10.88 -2.28
N SER A 32 9.32 -11.88 -2.73
CA SER A 32 9.86 -12.99 -3.54
C SER A 32 10.36 -12.53 -4.91
N MET A 33 9.75 -11.50 -5.50
CA MET A 33 10.18 -10.92 -6.77
C MET A 33 11.52 -10.16 -6.62
N ASP A 34 11.75 -9.51 -5.48
CA ASP A 34 13.00 -8.79 -5.18
C ASP A 34 14.17 -9.76 -4.90
N GLU A 35 13.90 -10.89 -4.22
CA GLU A 35 14.91 -11.94 -3.97
C GLU A 35 15.38 -12.66 -5.25
N GLY A 36 14.51 -12.77 -6.27
CA GLY A 36 14.81 -13.39 -7.56
C GLY A 36 15.34 -12.44 -8.64
N SER A 37 15.43 -11.15 -8.33
CA SER A 37 15.73 -10.07 -9.27
C SER A 37 17.21 -9.63 -9.17
N ALA A 38 17.79 -9.20 -10.31
CA ALA A 38 19.10 -8.53 -10.32
C ALA A 38 19.04 -7.08 -9.79
N THR A 39 17.83 -6.51 -9.71
CA THR A 39 17.53 -5.20 -9.15
C THR A 39 17.19 -5.37 -7.67
N THR A 40 18.08 -4.91 -6.79
CA THR A 40 17.81 -4.82 -5.36
C THR A 40 16.94 -3.61 -5.06
N GLY A 41 15.88 -3.77 -4.27
CA GLY A 41 15.06 -2.65 -3.79
C GLY A 41 13.77 -2.44 -4.58
N PHE A 42 13.34 -3.43 -5.36
CA PHE A 42 12.05 -3.42 -6.05
C PHE A 42 10.89 -3.20 -5.06
N VAL A 43 10.92 -3.87 -3.91
CA VAL A 43 9.90 -3.71 -2.86
C VAL A 43 9.87 -2.26 -2.35
N ALA A 44 11.04 -1.66 -2.14
CA ALA A 44 11.12 -0.28 -1.66
C ALA A 44 10.58 0.72 -2.70
N GLU A 45 10.83 0.47 -3.98
CA GLU A 45 10.30 1.29 -5.07
C GLU A 45 8.77 1.20 -5.16
N VAL A 46 8.21 -0.02 -5.11
CA VAL A 46 6.75 -0.23 -5.12
C VAL A 46 6.09 0.46 -3.93
N ILE A 47 6.65 0.34 -2.72
CA ILE A 47 6.15 1.03 -1.52
C ILE A 47 6.19 2.55 -1.71
N ASN A 48 7.29 3.09 -2.24
CA ASN A 48 7.41 4.54 -2.46
C ASN A 48 6.38 5.06 -3.47
N ILE A 49 6.12 4.33 -4.56
CA ILE A 49 5.08 4.68 -5.53
C ILE A 49 3.72 4.69 -4.85
N PHE A 50 3.38 3.62 -4.11
CA PHE A 50 2.13 3.53 -3.38
C PHE A 50 1.94 4.70 -2.39
N LEU A 51 2.95 5.02 -1.59
CA LEU A 51 2.87 6.11 -0.60
C LEU A 51 2.69 7.48 -1.25
N ASN A 52 3.39 7.75 -2.36
CA ASN A 52 3.25 9.02 -3.10
C ASN A 52 1.86 9.16 -3.72
N ASP A 53 1.34 8.07 -4.33
CA ASP A 53 0.00 8.07 -4.91
C ASP A 53 -1.07 8.20 -3.83
N ALA A 54 -0.93 7.48 -2.71
CA ALA A 54 -1.84 7.56 -1.59
C ALA A 54 -1.90 8.97 -0.99
N ASP A 55 -0.76 9.62 -0.75
CA ASP A 55 -0.73 10.99 -0.23
C ASP A 55 -1.42 11.97 -1.18
N ARG A 56 -1.15 11.87 -2.48
CA ARG A 56 -1.84 12.69 -3.49
C ARG A 56 -3.36 12.47 -3.48
N ILE A 57 -3.79 11.21 -3.52
CA ILE A 57 -5.23 10.87 -3.55
C ILE A 57 -5.94 11.34 -2.28
N LEU A 58 -5.33 11.16 -1.11
CA LEU A 58 -5.88 11.63 0.16
C LEU A 58 -6.02 13.15 0.19
N ASN A 59 -5.04 13.89 -0.34
CA ASN A 59 -5.12 15.34 -0.47
C ASN A 59 -6.24 15.77 -1.43
N ASP A 60 -6.41 15.08 -2.56
CA ASP A 60 -7.50 15.35 -3.52
C ASP A 60 -8.88 15.08 -2.89
N ILE A 61 -9.04 13.97 -2.16
CA ILE A 61 -10.27 13.64 -1.42
C ILE A 61 -10.56 14.71 -0.37
N ALA A 62 -9.56 15.10 0.44
CA ALA A 62 -9.72 16.15 1.44
C ALA A 62 -10.13 17.48 0.79
N GLY A 63 -9.58 17.81 -0.38
CA GLY A 63 -9.96 18.98 -1.16
C GLY A 63 -11.44 18.96 -1.60
N LEU A 64 -11.92 17.81 -2.08
CA LEU A 64 -13.32 17.64 -2.51
C LEU A 64 -14.29 17.70 -1.32
N LEU A 65 -13.96 17.08 -0.19
CA LEU A 65 -14.81 17.06 1.00
C LEU A 65 -14.91 18.43 1.69
N ASN A 66 -13.97 19.34 1.44
CA ASN A 66 -14.00 20.71 1.97
C ASN A 66 -14.83 21.69 1.10
N GLN A 67 -15.43 21.24 -0.01
CA GLN A 67 -16.26 22.10 -0.85
C GLN A 67 -17.68 22.29 -0.27
N PRO A 68 -18.33 23.44 -0.50
CA PRO A 68 -19.71 23.68 -0.03
C PRO A 68 -20.73 22.67 -0.58
N GLU A 69 -20.51 22.18 -1.79
CA GLU A 69 -21.27 21.09 -2.41
C GLU A 69 -20.27 20.00 -2.81
N VAL A 70 -20.42 18.80 -2.23
CA VAL A 70 -19.47 17.71 -2.39
C VAL A 70 -19.83 16.86 -3.61
N ASP A 71 -18.89 16.70 -4.52
CA ASP A 71 -19.00 15.78 -5.66
C ASP A 71 -18.62 14.35 -5.24
N PHE A 72 -19.60 13.61 -4.71
CA PHE A 72 -19.38 12.24 -4.21
C PHE A 72 -18.96 11.25 -5.30
N TYR A 73 -19.29 11.49 -6.58
CA TYR A 73 -18.83 10.62 -7.66
C TYR A 73 -17.32 10.70 -7.86
N LYS A 74 -16.73 11.89 -7.72
CA LYS A 74 -15.27 12.06 -7.76
C LYS A 74 -14.59 11.50 -6.52
N VAL A 75 -15.20 11.67 -5.34
CA VAL A 75 -14.68 11.08 -4.10
C VAL A 75 -14.66 9.55 -4.21
N ASP A 76 -15.75 8.94 -4.69
CA ASP A 76 -15.84 7.50 -4.92
C ASP A 76 -14.77 6.98 -5.90
N ALA A 77 -14.59 7.67 -7.02
CA ALA A 77 -13.55 7.30 -8.00
C ALA A 77 -12.13 7.35 -7.41
N LEU A 78 -11.84 8.35 -6.56
CA LEU A 78 -10.55 8.47 -5.87
C LEU A 78 -10.36 7.40 -4.80
N VAL A 79 -11.41 7.05 -4.06
CA VAL A 79 -11.38 5.94 -3.08
C VAL A 79 -11.15 4.61 -3.79
N HIS A 80 -11.82 4.36 -4.92
CA HIS A 80 -11.58 3.19 -5.75
C HIS A 80 -10.14 3.14 -6.27
N GLN A 81 -9.57 4.26 -6.72
CA GLN A 81 -8.17 4.33 -7.13
C GLN A 81 -7.21 4.00 -5.99
N LEU A 82 -7.47 4.49 -4.78
CA LEU A 82 -6.64 4.23 -3.59
C LEU A 82 -6.65 2.76 -3.19
N ILE A 83 -7.82 2.12 -3.27
CA ILE A 83 -7.95 0.69 -2.96
C ILE A 83 -7.33 -0.15 -4.10
N GLY A 84 -7.39 0.39 -5.33
CA GLY A 84 -6.74 -0.14 -6.52
C GLY A 84 -5.22 -0.20 -6.39
N SER A 85 -4.62 0.84 -5.80
CA SER A 85 -3.17 0.89 -5.61
C SER A 85 -2.69 0.02 -4.44
N SER A 86 -3.56 -0.34 -3.48
CA SER A 86 -3.20 -1.18 -2.33
C SER A 86 -3.31 -2.68 -2.58
N SER A 87 -3.95 -3.10 -3.68
CA SER A 87 -4.38 -4.49 -3.87
C SER A 87 -4.19 -4.92 -5.33
N THR A 88 -3.85 -6.20 -5.57
CA THR A 88 -4.27 -6.84 -6.83
C THR A 88 -5.78 -6.99 -6.74
N TYR A 89 -6.51 -6.05 -7.33
CA TYR A 89 -7.96 -5.97 -7.25
C TYR A 89 -8.62 -7.28 -7.75
N ASP A 90 -9.38 -7.95 -6.89
CA ASP A 90 -10.46 -8.85 -7.31
C ASP A 90 -11.74 -8.00 -7.33
N ASP A 91 -12.21 -7.66 -8.53
CA ASP A 91 -13.36 -6.78 -8.82
C ASP A 91 -14.72 -7.26 -8.24
N ASP A 92 -14.76 -8.38 -7.51
CA ASP A 92 -16.01 -9.10 -7.19
C ASP A 92 -16.53 -8.90 -5.75
N LYS A 93 -15.98 -7.97 -4.94
CA LYS A 93 -16.49 -7.74 -3.58
C LYS A 93 -17.20 -6.38 -3.44
N PRO A 94 -18.53 -6.36 -3.19
CA PRO A 94 -19.27 -5.11 -2.99
C PRO A 94 -18.85 -4.40 -1.69
N PHE A 95 -18.70 -3.08 -1.77
CA PHE A 95 -18.31 -2.19 -0.65
C PHE A 95 -19.28 -2.13 0.52
N PHE A 96 -20.50 -2.67 0.36
CA PHE A 96 -21.50 -2.74 1.41
C PHE A 96 -21.93 -4.20 1.62
N SER A 97 -21.54 -4.77 2.76
CA SER A 97 -22.10 -5.97 3.37
C SER A 97 -22.31 -5.68 4.85
#